data_AF-A0A850F0D7-F1
#
_entry.id   AF-A0A850F0D7-F1
#
_cell.length_a   1.000
_cell.length_b   1.000
_cell.length_c   1.000
_cell.angle_alpha   90.00
_cell.angle_beta   90.00
_cell.angle_gamma   90.00
#
_symmetry.space_group_name_H-M   'P 1'
#
loop_
_entity.id
_entity.type
_entity.pdbx_description
1 polymer ?
#
loop_
_entity_poly.entity_id
_entity_poly.type
_entity_poly.pdbx_seq_one_letter_code
_entity_poly.pdbx_strand_id
1 'polypeptide(L)'
;MARYVYVIGTADTKLEELVWLKSCLHAAGVDSRIIDVSTGTPAELSENSKIDIPATQVAEYYPEGSAAVFCNERGRAVTAMSVALSRFLRSQSEDISGLLGIGGSGGTALISPAMKAMPIGMPKLMVSTMASGNVSEYVGGMDIAMLYTVTDLSGLNYLSRSILSNAANMIAGAVNHVIAPNRAQKPVLGLTMFGVTTPGINQLVARLNHQYDPLVFHATGNGGTSMERLVENGEIVGVLDITLTEIADLLFGGVLACPETRLDCIAQTEVPWVGSTGALDMVNFGEPGSIPERYAQRQFVEHNAQVTLMRTTPEENYQLGKWIGRKLNLCNGPVSFIIPEGGFSALDAPGQPFFDPKARQAFAEGLESVVLQTSQRRIIKTPHHINAPEFAALVIEELNIVMQHQGNCPPPGLGEH
;
A
#
# COMPACT_ATOMS: atom_id res chain seq x y z
N MET A 1 -20.99 -1.58 20.49
CA MET A 1 -19.84 -1.49 21.42
C MET A 1 -19.34 -0.06 21.43
N ALA A 2 -18.73 0.41 22.53
CA ALA A 2 -18.16 1.75 22.57
C ALA A 2 -16.91 1.79 21.67
N ARG A 3 -16.83 2.75 20.75
CA ARG A 3 -15.66 2.94 19.89
C ARG A 3 -14.86 4.15 20.37
N TYR A 4 -13.55 3.98 20.46
CA TYR A 4 -12.62 4.98 21.01
C TYR A 4 -11.66 5.48 19.94
N VAL A 5 -11.27 6.74 20.05
CA VAL A 5 -10.02 7.20 19.45
C VAL A 5 -8.86 6.76 20.34
N TYR A 6 -7.92 6.01 19.78
CA TYR A 6 -6.70 5.64 20.49
C TYR A 6 -5.64 6.73 20.29
N VAL A 7 -5.23 7.34 21.40
CA VAL A 7 -4.18 8.37 21.47
C VAL A 7 -2.87 7.68 21.83
N ILE A 8 -1.95 7.57 20.87
CA ILE A 8 -0.77 6.71 20.97
C ILE A 8 0.49 7.54 21.06
N GLY A 9 1.36 7.25 22.03
CA GLY A 9 2.68 7.86 22.13
C GLY A 9 3.52 7.27 23.27
N THR A 10 4.78 7.70 23.33
CA THR A 10 5.71 7.29 24.39
C THR A 10 5.45 8.13 25.64
N ALA A 11 4.68 7.60 26.60
CA ALA A 11 4.22 8.34 27.77
C ALA A 11 5.37 8.72 28.71
N ASP A 12 6.45 7.93 28.77
CA ASP A 12 7.69 8.24 29.52
C ASP A 12 8.27 9.64 29.22
N THR A 13 8.03 10.16 28.02
CA THR A 13 8.53 11.47 27.57
C THR A 13 7.44 12.45 27.15
N LYS A 14 6.21 11.99 26.91
CA LYS A 14 5.13 12.80 26.29
C LYS A 14 3.76 12.66 26.97
N LEU A 15 3.73 12.25 28.23
CA LEU A 15 2.46 12.03 28.92
C LEU A 15 1.60 13.31 28.99
N GLU A 16 2.21 14.49 29.18
CA GLU A 16 1.45 15.74 29.23
C GLU A 16 0.72 16.03 27.92
N GLU A 17 1.39 15.83 26.78
CA GLU A 17 0.85 15.98 25.44
C GLU A 17 -0.28 14.99 25.16
N LEU A 18 -0.11 13.72 25.55
CA LEU A 18 -1.14 12.68 25.40
C LEU A 18 -2.40 13.01 26.21
N VAL A 19 -2.22 13.47 27.45
CA VAL A 19 -3.32 13.88 28.33
C VAL A 19 -4.03 15.12 27.78
N TRP A 20 -3.28 16.08 27.24
CA TRP A 20 -3.86 17.25 26.58
C TRP A 20 -4.72 16.85 25.38
N LEU A 21 -4.23 15.97 24.51
CA LEU A 21 -5.01 15.44 23.38
C LEU A 21 -6.30 14.75 23.82
N LYS A 22 -6.23 13.87 24.83
CA LYS A 22 -7.41 13.21 25.41
C LYS A 22 -8.43 14.24 25.92
N SER A 23 -7.97 15.31 26.56
CA SER A 23 -8.85 16.40 27.03
C SER A 23 -9.52 17.17 25.89
N CYS A 24 -8.78 17.44 24.80
CA CYS A 24 -9.33 18.10 23.62
C CYS A 24 -10.36 17.22 22.89
N LEU A 25 -10.10 15.91 22.76
CA LEU A 25 -11.05 14.94 22.19
C LEU A 25 -12.33 14.86 23.02
N HIS A 26 -12.20 14.81 24.34
CA HIS A 26 -13.36 14.82 25.23
C HIS A 26 -14.19 16.11 25.07
N ALA A 27 -13.55 17.28 24.98
CA ALA A 27 -14.23 18.54 24.72
C ALA A 27 -14.92 18.58 23.33
N ALA A 28 -14.43 17.81 22.36
CA ALA A 28 -15.04 17.62 21.05
C ALA A 28 -16.11 16.50 21.02
N GLY A 29 -16.47 15.93 22.17
CA GLY A 29 -17.49 14.89 22.29
C GLY A 29 -17.04 13.50 21.83
N VAL A 30 -15.74 13.23 21.80
CA VAL A 30 -15.17 11.95 21.36
C VAL A 30 -14.51 11.21 22.52
N ASP A 31 -14.95 9.98 22.76
CA ASP A 31 -14.33 9.08 23.73
C ASP A 31 -12.96 8.61 23.23
N SER A 32 -11.98 8.58 24.12
CA SER A 32 -10.60 8.22 23.78
C SER A 32 -9.86 7.49 24.89
N ARG A 33 -8.85 6.70 24.49
CA ARG A 33 -7.94 5.98 25.39
C ARG A 33 -6.49 6.27 25.03
N ILE A 34 -5.66 6.52 26.03
CA ILE A 34 -4.22 6.70 25.90
C ILE A 34 -3.55 5.33 25.89
N ILE A 35 -2.80 5.06 24.83
CA ILE A 35 -1.92 3.90 24.70
C ILE A 35 -0.48 4.36 24.85
N ASP A 36 0.18 3.82 25.86
CA ASP A 36 1.60 3.99 26.05
C ASP A 36 2.38 2.96 25.21
N VAL A 37 3.40 3.45 24.50
CA VAL A 37 4.33 2.63 23.69
C VAL A 37 5.78 2.95 24.02
N SER A 38 6.04 3.44 25.24
CA SER A 38 7.38 3.64 25.76
C SER A 38 8.17 2.33 25.81
N THR A 39 9.46 2.44 25.53
CA THR A 39 10.40 1.31 25.42
C THR A 39 11.50 1.35 26.48
N GLY A 40 11.39 2.28 27.44
CA GLY A 40 12.23 2.30 28.64
C GLY A 40 12.08 1.02 29.47
N THR A 41 12.98 0.81 30.41
CA THR A 41 12.96 -0.38 31.26
C THR A 41 11.68 -0.41 32.11
N PRO A 42 11.14 -1.60 32.49
CA PRO A 42 9.94 -1.67 33.32
C PRO A 42 10.03 -0.93 34.67
N ALA A 43 11.25 -0.73 35.19
CA ALA A 43 11.47 0.07 36.39
C ALA A 43 11.34 1.60 36.16
N GLU A 44 11.54 2.04 34.91
CA GLU A 44 11.36 3.44 34.46
C GLU A 44 9.91 3.70 34.02
N LEU A 45 9.16 2.65 33.70
CA LEU A 45 7.73 2.73 33.39
C LEU A 45 6.92 2.75 34.68
N SER A 46 6.64 3.95 35.20
CA SER A 46 5.75 4.10 36.37
C SER A 46 4.29 3.83 36.00
N GLU A 47 3.57 3.04 36.80
CA GLU A 47 2.11 2.98 36.71
C GLU A 47 1.53 4.38 36.90
N ASN A 48 0.82 4.87 35.89
CA ASN A 48 0.20 6.19 35.91
C ASN A 48 -1.28 6.05 35.57
N SER A 49 -2.16 6.49 36.46
CA SER A 49 -3.61 6.38 36.30
C SER A 49 -4.18 7.15 35.11
N LYS A 50 -3.38 8.00 34.46
CA LYS A 50 -3.75 8.71 33.23
C LYS A 50 -3.55 7.88 31.96
N ILE A 51 -2.80 6.78 32.04
CA ILE A 51 -2.57 5.85 30.93
C ILE A 51 -3.65 4.77 31.01
N ASP A 52 -4.44 4.60 29.95
CA ASP A 52 -5.52 3.61 29.93
C ASP A 52 -4.99 2.22 29.53
N ILE A 53 -4.01 2.17 28.62
CA ILE A 53 -3.38 0.94 28.13
C ILE A 53 -1.85 1.11 28.27
N PRO A 54 -1.20 0.45 29.24
CA PRO A 54 0.23 0.58 29.48
C PRO A 54 1.08 -0.15 28.43
N ALA A 55 2.33 0.29 28.26
CA ALA A 55 3.27 -0.32 27.31
C ALA A 55 3.52 -1.81 27.57
N THR A 56 3.47 -2.26 28.83
CA THR A 56 3.60 -3.67 29.20
C THR A 56 2.48 -4.53 28.61
N GLN A 57 1.24 -4.03 28.62
CA GLN A 57 0.09 -4.71 28.01
C GLN A 57 0.22 -4.77 26.49
N VAL A 58 0.70 -3.70 25.84
CA VAL A 58 0.95 -3.71 24.39
C VAL A 58 2.05 -4.72 24.06
N ALA A 59 3.13 -4.77 24.85
CA ALA A 59 4.27 -5.66 24.63
C ALA A 59 3.92 -7.16 24.71
N GLU A 60 2.85 -7.55 25.39
CA GLU A 60 2.35 -8.94 25.42
C GLU A 60 1.98 -9.47 24.03
N TYR A 61 1.69 -8.57 23.08
CA TYR A 61 1.36 -8.94 21.71
C TYR A 61 2.59 -9.20 20.82
N TYR A 62 3.81 -9.03 21.34
CA TYR A 62 5.03 -9.37 20.61
C TYR A 62 5.25 -10.88 20.59
N PRO A 63 5.43 -11.53 19.41
CA PRO A 63 5.52 -12.99 19.32
C PRO A 63 6.70 -13.62 20.08
N GLU A 64 7.79 -12.89 20.32
CA GLU A 64 8.94 -13.39 21.10
C GLU A 64 8.84 -13.07 22.61
N GLY A 65 7.70 -12.54 23.05
CA GLY A 65 7.40 -12.21 24.44
C GLY A 65 7.77 -10.76 24.83
N SER A 66 7.08 -10.23 25.85
CA SER A 66 7.21 -8.83 26.28
C SER A 66 8.63 -8.43 26.69
N ALA A 67 9.43 -9.36 27.24
CA ALA A 67 10.81 -9.10 27.63
C ALA A 67 11.71 -8.70 26.45
N ALA A 68 11.43 -9.18 25.24
CA ALA A 68 12.19 -8.84 24.04
C ALA A 68 11.92 -7.41 23.56
N VAL A 69 10.79 -6.82 23.96
CA VAL A 69 10.44 -5.42 23.67
C VAL A 69 11.28 -4.45 24.52
N PHE A 70 11.48 -4.76 25.80
CA PHE A 70 12.19 -3.91 26.75
C PHE A 70 13.69 -4.22 26.83
N CYS A 71 14.35 -4.26 25.66
CA CYS A 71 15.79 -4.50 25.57
C CYS A 71 16.60 -3.19 25.58
N ASN A 72 17.88 -3.25 25.95
CA ASN A 72 18.77 -2.08 26.03
C ASN A 72 19.18 -1.52 24.65
N GLU A 73 18.74 -2.15 23.55
CA GLU A 73 19.01 -1.70 22.19
C GLU A 73 17.80 -0.93 21.64
N ARG A 74 17.84 0.41 21.73
CA ARG A 74 16.72 1.30 21.36
C ARG A 74 16.10 0.97 20.00
N GLY A 75 16.91 0.70 18.97
CA GLY A 75 16.42 0.36 17.64
C GLY A 75 15.59 -0.93 17.62
N ARG A 76 16.08 -1.98 18.29
CA ARG A 76 15.36 -3.25 18.41
C ARG A 76 14.10 -3.11 19.24
N ALA A 77 14.17 -2.38 20.36
CA ALA A 77 13.03 -2.13 21.23
C ALA A 77 11.89 -1.40 20.48
N VAL A 78 12.22 -0.37 19.70
CA VAL A 78 11.25 0.37 18.86
C VAL A 78 10.60 -0.55 17.83
N THR A 79 11.39 -1.37 17.12
CA THR A 79 10.87 -2.31 16.13
C THR A 79 9.96 -3.36 16.77
N ALA A 80 10.38 -3.95 17.90
CA ALA A 80 9.60 -4.95 18.62
C ALA A 80 8.28 -4.37 19.15
N MET A 81 8.31 -3.16 19.74
CA MET A 81 7.11 -2.47 20.20
C MET A 81 6.17 -2.12 19.03
N SER A 82 6.72 -1.72 17.87
CA SER A 82 5.93 -1.46 16.67
C SER A 82 5.16 -2.71 16.19
N VAL A 83 5.82 -3.87 16.20
CA VAL A 83 5.18 -5.16 15.89
C VAL A 83 4.10 -5.51 16.91
N ALA A 84 4.40 -5.32 18.20
CA ALA A 84 3.46 -5.56 19.29
C ALA A 84 2.21 -4.67 19.16
N LEU A 85 2.41 -3.36 18.95
CA LEU A 85 1.34 -2.39 18.73
C LEU A 85 0.49 -2.75 17.51
N SER A 86 1.10 -3.15 16.41
CA SER A 86 0.37 -3.55 15.20
C SER A 86 -0.58 -4.73 15.48
N ARG A 87 -0.11 -5.72 16.24
CA ARG A 87 -0.90 -6.90 16.62
C ARG A 87 -1.98 -6.55 17.65
N PHE A 88 -1.66 -5.69 18.60
CA PHE A 88 -2.62 -5.16 19.58
C PHE A 88 -3.76 -4.40 18.88
N LEU A 89 -3.46 -3.44 18.01
CA LEU A 89 -4.50 -2.65 17.33
C LEU A 89 -5.41 -3.54 16.48
N ARG A 90 -4.87 -4.56 15.81
CA ARG A 90 -5.66 -5.56 15.08
C ARG A 90 -6.57 -6.38 15.99
N SER A 91 -6.13 -6.76 17.20
CA SER A 91 -6.98 -7.49 18.14
C SER A 91 -8.11 -6.62 18.72
N GLN A 92 -7.95 -5.29 18.66
CA GLN A 92 -8.91 -4.30 19.16
C GLN A 92 -9.69 -3.61 18.03
N SER A 93 -9.69 -4.13 16.79
CA SER A 93 -10.18 -3.41 15.61
C SER A 93 -11.62 -2.92 15.73
N GLU A 94 -12.50 -3.71 16.36
CA GLU A 94 -13.92 -3.37 16.54
C GLU A 94 -14.17 -2.20 17.50
N ASP A 95 -13.22 -1.94 18.40
CA ASP A 95 -13.28 -0.90 19.42
C ASP A 95 -12.65 0.43 18.96
N ILE A 96 -12.07 0.48 17.75
CA ILE A 96 -11.34 1.65 17.25
C ILE A 96 -12.24 2.47 16.32
N SER A 97 -12.46 3.74 16.66
CA SER A 97 -13.06 4.73 15.73
C SER A 97 -12.00 5.56 14.99
N GLY A 98 -10.78 5.65 15.53
CA GLY A 98 -9.68 6.36 14.88
C GLY A 98 -8.38 6.27 15.68
N LEU A 99 -7.26 6.59 15.03
CA LEU A 99 -5.93 6.57 15.62
C LEU A 99 -5.30 7.96 15.57
N LEU A 100 -4.85 8.45 16.73
CA LEU A 100 -4.09 9.70 16.87
C LEU A 100 -2.72 9.40 17.48
N GLY A 101 -1.69 9.37 16.64
CA GLY A 101 -0.31 9.15 17.07
C GLY A 101 0.45 10.47 17.23
N ILE A 102 1.36 10.55 18.21
CA ILE A 102 2.30 11.66 18.34
C ILE A 102 3.74 11.17 18.49
N GLY A 103 4.70 11.89 17.92
CA GLY A 103 6.10 11.57 18.14
C GLY A 103 7.10 12.40 17.34
N GLY A 104 8.36 12.34 17.78
CA GLY A 104 9.49 12.72 16.93
C GLY A 104 9.79 11.62 15.89
N SER A 105 11.00 11.61 15.33
CA SER A 105 11.44 10.56 14.39
C SER A 105 11.19 9.13 14.92
N GLY A 106 11.66 8.81 16.13
CA GLY A 106 11.50 7.46 16.70
C GLY A 106 10.05 7.07 17.00
N GLY A 107 9.24 7.98 17.54
CA GLY A 107 7.82 7.71 17.82
C GLY A 107 7.01 7.54 16.53
N THR A 108 7.33 8.31 15.49
CA THR A 108 6.72 8.17 14.16
C THR A 108 7.07 6.82 13.55
N ALA A 109 8.35 6.43 13.58
CA ALA A 109 8.79 5.12 13.09
C ALA A 109 8.17 3.94 13.86
N LEU A 110 7.84 4.11 15.15
CA LEU A 110 7.17 3.11 15.96
C LEU A 110 5.67 2.98 15.62
N ILE A 111 4.96 4.10 15.56
CA ILE A 111 3.50 4.13 15.48
C ILE A 111 2.99 3.95 14.05
N SER A 112 3.66 4.54 13.06
CA SER A 112 3.20 4.51 11.67
C SER A 112 3.04 3.09 11.09
N PRO A 113 3.94 2.11 11.33
CA PRO A 113 3.70 0.73 10.89
C PRO A 113 2.41 0.13 11.45
N ALA A 114 2.07 0.41 12.71
CA ALA A 114 0.83 -0.05 13.33
C ALA A 114 -0.41 0.65 12.76
N MET A 115 -0.32 1.95 12.44
CA MET A 115 -1.37 2.64 11.69
C MET A 115 -1.56 2.05 10.29
N LYS A 116 -0.48 1.70 9.59
CA LYS A 116 -0.52 1.06 8.27
C LYS A 116 -1.13 -0.34 8.30
N ALA A 117 -1.09 -1.00 9.46
CA ALA A 117 -1.65 -2.33 9.65
C ALA A 117 -3.18 -2.35 9.81
N MET A 118 -3.81 -1.17 9.88
CA MET A 118 -5.25 -0.99 10.04
C MET A 118 -5.95 -0.63 8.73
N PRO A 119 -7.28 -0.85 8.61
CA PRO A 119 -8.00 -0.68 7.35
C PRO A 119 -7.92 0.72 6.73
N ILE A 120 -7.97 0.76 5.40
CA ILE A 120 -8.14 2.00 4.62
C ILE A 120 -9.53 2.57 4.89
N GLY A 121 -9.63 3.90 4.98
CA GLY A 121 -10.88 4.61 5.28
C GLY A 121 -11.12 4.85 6.78
N MET A 122 -10.43 4.13 7.67
CA MET A 122 -10.45 4.44 9.11
C MET A 122 -9.68 5.74 9.39
N PRO A 123 -10.19 6.69 10.18
CA PRO A 123 -9.45 7.91 10.52
C PRO A 123 -8.09 7.63 11.19
N LYS A 124 -6.99 8.07 10.57
CA LYS A 124 -5.61 7.88 11.06
C LYS A 124 -4.83 9.20 10.92
N LEU A 125 -4.41 9.78 12.04
CA LEU A 125 -3.65 11.03 12.09
C LEU A 125 -2.36 10.85 12.90
N MET A 126 -1.22 11.18 12.30
CA MET A 126 0.08 11.17 12.93
C MET A 126 0.63 12.60 13.05
N VAL A 127 0.74 13.10 14.28
CA VAL A 127 1.37 14.40 14.56
C VAL A 127 2.86 14.19 14.77
N SER A 128 3.68 14.68 13.85
CA SER A 128 5.09 14.32 13.76
C SER A 128 6.01 15.50 13.48
N THR A 129 7.19 15.50 14.11
CA THR A 129 8.29 16.41 13.76
C THR A 129 8.88 16.09 12.37
N MET A 130 8.55 14.94 11.79
CA MET A 130 9.03 14.49 10.48
C MET A 130 8.06 14.80 9.34
N ALA A 131 6.88 15.38 9.65
CA ALA A 131 5.83 15.57 8.65
C ALA A 131 6.21 16.60 7.55
N SER A 132 7.12 17.53 7.83
CA SER A 132 7.65 18.48 6.85
C SER A 132 8.92 17.96 6.16
N GLY A 133 8.87 16.73 5.66
CA GLY A 133 10.00 16.06 5.01
C GLY A 133 9.52 14.90 4.13
N ASN A 134 10.40 13.93 3.85
CA ASN A 134 9.99 12.70 3.19
C ASN A 134 9.18 11.84 4.16
N VAL A 135 7.89 11.66 3.87
CA VAL A 135 6.95 10.86 4.67
C VAL A 135 6.51 9.57 4.00
N SER A 136 7.10 9.21 2.84
CA SER A 136 6.68 8.06 2.04
C SER A 136 6.65 6.77 2.86
N GLU A 137 7.67 6.51 3.67
CA GLU A 137 7.76 5.31 4.49
C GLU A 137 6.78 5.29 5.68
N TYR A 138 6.39 6.46 6.19
CA TYR A 138 5.44 6.56 7.29
C TYR A 138 4.01 6.34 6.79
N VAL A 139 3.64 6.94 5.65
CA VAL A 139 2.29 6.84 5.07
C VAL A 139 2.12 5.53 4.29
N GLY A 140 3.10 5.18 3.44
CA GLY A 140 3.04 4.03 2.53
C GLY A 140 1.85 4.09 1.58
N GLY A 141 1.30 2.93 1.24
CA GLY A 141 0.06 2.79 0.45
C GLY A 141 -1.23 3.00 1.26
N MET A 142 -1.20 3.77 2.35
CA MET A 142 -2.32 3.94 3.27
C MET A 142 -2.76 5.41 3.36
N ASP A 143 -3.96 5.64 3.88
CA ASP A 143 -4.60 6.95 4.06
C ASP A 143 -4.25 7.58 5.44
N ILE A 144 -2.96 7.63 5.78
CA ILE A 144 -2.48 8.28 7.01
C ILE A 144 -2.30 9.78 6.77
N ALA A 145 -3.00 10.62 7.53
CA ALA A 145 -2.75 12.05 7.55
C ALA A 145 -1.53 12.37 8.43
N MET A 146 -0.64 13.24 7.95
CA MET A 146 0.54 13.72 8.69
C MET A 146 0.35 15.19 9.07
N LEU A 147 0.49 15.53 10.35
CA LEU A 147 0.46 16.91 10.83
C LEU A 147 1.82 17.30 11.41
N TYR A 148 2.40 18.41 10.93
CA TYR A 148 3.68 18.90 11.43
C TYR A 148 3.54 19.60 12.78
N THR A 149 4.39 19.24 13.75
CA THR A 149 4.39 19.80 15.11
C THR A 149 4.93 21.22 15.19
N VAL A 150 5.59 21.72 14.14
CA VAL A 150 6.31 23.01 14.04
C VAL A 150 7.54 23.09 14.95
N THR A 151 7.39 22.80 16.24
CA THR A 151 8.47 22.67 17.22
C THR A 151 8.64 21.21 17.63
N ASP A 152 9.73 20.92 18.33
CA ASP A 152 9.85 19.63 19.00
C ASP A 152 8.74 19.45 20.06
N LEU A 153 8.38 18.19 20.34
CA LEU A 153 7.44 17.80 21.39
C LEU A 153 8.21 17.53 22.68
N SER A 154 8.56 18.62 23.35
CA SER A 154 9.30 18.65 24.62
C SER A 154 8.51 19.47 25.64
N GLY A 155 7.33 18.96 26.00
CA GLY A 155 6.39 19.60 26.91
C GLY A 155 5.41 20.57 26.22
N LEU A 156 4.36 20.92 26.95
CA LEU A 156 3.28 21.77 26.46
C LEU A 156 3.60 23.27 26.56
N ASN A 157 3.84 23.90 25.42
CA ASN A 157 3.84 25.35 25.24
C ASN A 157 2.58 25.84 24.48
N TYR A 158 2.40 27.17 24.37
CA TYR A 158 1.21 27.76 23.72
C TYR A 158 0.99 27.27 22.27
N LEU A 159 2.08 27.06 21.53
CA LEU A 159 2.03 26.62 20.14
C LEU A 159 1.67 25.13 20.05
N SER A 160 2.36 24.28 20.81
CA SER A 160 2.06 22.85 20.87
C SER A 160 0.62 22.57 21.32
N ARG A 161 0.08 23.32 22.28
CA ARG A 161 -1.34 23.22 22.70
C ARG A 161 -2.29 23.50 21.55
N SER A 162 -1.99 24.54 20.77
CA SER A 162 -2.80 24.93 19.61
C SER A 162 -2.76 23.87 18.52
N ILE A 163 -1.57 23.36 18.19
CA ILE A 163 -1.37 22.34 17.15
C ILE A 163 -2.01 21.01 17.54
N LEU A 164 -1.79 20.56 18.79
CA LEU A 164 -2.40 19.33 19.30
C LEU A 164 -3.93 19.47 19.40
N SER A 165 -4.46 20.64 19.77
CA SER A 165 -5.90 20.92 19.74
C SER A 165 -6.46 20.81 18.32
N ASN A 166 -5.75 21.36 17.31
CA ASN A 166 -6.14 21.19 15.91
C ASN A 166 -6.16 19.71 15.50
N ALA A 167 -5.14 18.94 15.89
CA ALA A 167 -5.07 17.50 15.62
C ALA A 167 -6.27 16.74 16.21
N ALA A 168 -6.60 17.01 17.47
CA ALA A 168 -7.75 16.42 18.14
C ALA A 168 -9.07 16.76 17.41
N ASN A 169 -9.26 18.01 16.99
CA ASN A 169 -10.46 18.41 16.25
C ASN A 169 -10.52 17.82 14.83
N MET A 170 -9.38 17.66 14.15
CA MET A 170 -9.31 17.01 12.83
C MET A 170 -9.82 15.57 12.91
N ILE A 171 -9.30 14.79 13.86
CA ILE A 171 -9.74 13.40 14.02
C ILE A 171 -11.16 13.30 14.59
N ALA A 172 -11.54 14.20 15.51
CA ALA A 172 -12.90 14.22 16.05
C ALA A 172 -13.92 14.52 14.95
N GLY A 173 -13.63 15.44 14.03
CA GLY A 173 -14.48 15.71 12.87
C GLY A 173 -14.63 14.49 11.97
N ALA A 174 -13.53 13.78 11.68
CA ALA A 174 -13.56 12.57 10.88
C ALA A 174 -14.38 11.44 11.54
N VAL A 175 -14.33 11.31 12.86
CA VAL A 175 -15.06 10.30 13.64
C VAL A 175 -16.54 10.64 13.83
N ASN A 176 -16.87 11.90 14.11
CA ASN A 176 -18.25 12.33 14.39
C ASN A 176 -19.09 12.53 13.12
N HIS A 177 -18.45 12.78 11.97
CA HIS A 177 -19.13 13.11 10.72
C HIS A 177 -18.84 12.11 9.62
N VAL A 178 -18.77 10.82 9.97
CA VAL A 178 -18.62 9.74 9.00
C VAL A 178 -19.80 9.75 8.03
N ILE A 179 -19.52 10.11 6.77
CA ILE A 179 -20.45 9.88 5.68
C ILE A 179 -20.16 8.47 5.19
N ALA A 180 -21.05 7.52 5.54
CA ALA A 180 -20.95 6.18 4.99
C ALA A 180 -20.99 6.30 3.47
N PRO A 181 -19.94 5.86 2.74
CA PRO A 181 -20.03 5.81 1.30
C PRO A 181 -21.25 4.96 0.98
N ASN A 182 -22.01 5.39 -0.02
CA ASN A 182 -23.05 4.56 -0.58
C ASN A 182 -22.31 3.37 -1.22
N ARG A 183 -22.02 2.31 -0.44
CA ARG A 183 -21.34 1.11 -0.94
C ARG A 183 -22.15 0.70 -2.13
N ALA A 184 -21.60 0.91 -3.33
CA ALA A 184 -22.25 0.47 -4.53
C ALA A 184 -22.57 -1.01 -4.30
N GLN A 185 -23.79 -1.45 -4.60
CA GLN A 185 -24.17 -2.86 -4.50
C GLN A 185 -23.32 -3.78 -5.41
N LYS A 186 -22.31 -3.23 -6.09
CA LYS A 186 -21.50 -3.89 -7.08
C LYS A 186 -20.23 -4.44 -6.44
N PRO A 187 -19.82 -5.66 -6.80
CA PRO A 187 -18.50 -6.18 -6.45
C PRO A 187 -17.38 -5.24 -6.94
N VAL A 188 -16.33 -5.10 -6.14
CA VAL A 188 -15.22 -4.18 -6.42
C VAL A 188 -14.11 -4.89 -7.21
N LEU A 189 -13.60 -4.24 -8.25
CA LEU A 189 -12.41 -4.69 -8.98
C LEU A 189 -11.25 -3.71 -8.78
N GLY A 190 -10.04 -4.24 -8.60
CA GLY A 190 -8.80 -3.44 -8.62
C GLY A 190 -8.19 -3.40 -10.01
N LEU A 191 -7.81 -2.23 -10.51
CA LEU A 191 -7.15 -2.05 -11.80
C LEU A 191 -5.89 -1.21 -11.63
N THR A 192 -4.74 -1.65 -12.16
CA THR A 192 -3.53 -0.79 -12.23
C THR A 192 -3.46 -0.03 -13.55
N MET A 193 -2.96 1.19 -13.50
CA MET A 193 -2.92 2.14 -14.61
C MET A 193 -1.67 3.00 -14.57
N PHE A 194 -1.20 3.42 -15.74
CA PHE A 194 -0.24 4.51 -15.93
C PHE A 194 -0.65 5.35 -17.14
N GLY A 195 -0.18 6.59 -17.26
CA GLY A 195 -0.63 7.53 -18.31
C GLY A 195 -0.58 6.97 -19.74
N VAL A 196 0.43 6.13 -20.03
CA VAL A 196 0.66 5.45 -21.31
C VAL A 196 -0.23 4.22 -21.56
N THR A 197 -0.97 3.78 -20.55
CA THR A 197 -1.95 2.67 -20.58
C THR A 197 -3.39 3.13 -20.35
N THR A 198 -3.60 4.42 -20.03
CA THR A 198 -4.92 5.02 -19.82
C THR A 198 -5.95 4.69 -20.90
N PRO A 199 -5.62 4.68 -22.21
CA PRO A 199 -6.61 4.31 -23.23
C PRO A 199 -7.15 2.88 -23.06
N GLY A 200 -6.30 1.90 -22.72
CA GLY A 200 -6.72 0.53 -22.43
C GLY A 200 -7.57 0.44 -21.16
N ILE A 201 -7.12 1.10 -20.08
CA ILE A 201 -7.83 1.10 -18.79
C ILE A 201 -9.22 1.75 -18.90
N ASN A 202 -9.33 2.88 -19.60
CA ASN A 202 -10.63 3.54 -19.79
C ASN A 202 -11.63 2.66 -20.52
N GLN A 203 -11.18 1.83 -21.46
CA GLN A 203 -12.04 0.87 -22.15
C GLN A 203 -12.52 -0.24 -21.20
N LEU A 204 -11.64 -0.76 -20.33
CA LEU A 204 -12.00 -1.73 -19.31
C LEU A 204 -13.03 -1.16 -18.32
N VAL A 205 -12.76 0.04 -17.77
CA VAL A 205 -13.67 0.73 -16.86
C VAL A 205 -15.04 0.94 -17.50
N ALA A 206 -15.09 1.47 -18.73
CA ALA A 206 -16.36 1.71 -19.43
C ALA A 206 -17.18 0.42 -19.61
N ARG A 207 -16.52 -0.71 -19.87
CA ARG A 207 -17.19 -2.00 -20.04
C ARG A 207 -17.55 -2.66 -18.71
N LEU A 208 -16.84 -2.42 -17.62
CA LEU A 208 -17.05 -3.10 -16.34
C LEU A 208 -17.95 -2.33 -15.38
N ASN A 209 -18.02 -1.00 -15.48
CA ASN A 209 -18.71 -0.12 -14.52
C ASN A 209 -20.21 -0.40 -14.39
N HIS A 210 -20.84 -1.11 -15.32
CA HIS A 210 -22.24 -1.51 -15.18
C HIS A 210 -22.42 -2.69 -14.19
N GLN A 211 -21.45 -3.59 -14.06
CA GLN A 211 -21.51 -4.79 -13.20
C GLN A 211 -20.65 -4.67 -11.94
N TYR A 212 -19.51 -3.97 -12.03
CA TYR A 212 -18.52 -3.84 -10.97
C TYR A 212 -18.33 -2.38 -10.58
N ASP A 213 -17.68 -2.16 -9.43
CA ASP A 213 -17.11 -0.88 -9.01
C ASP A 213 -15.58 -0.90 -9.25
N PRO A 214 -15.08 -0.38 -10.39
CA PRO A 214 -13.66 -0.45 -10.74
C PRO A 214 -12.85 0.64 -10.02
N LEU A 215 -11.99 0.23 -9.09
CA LEU A 215 -11.00 1.10 -8.45
C LEU A 215 -9.71 1.11 -9.28
N VAL A 216 -9.35 2.29 -9.80
CA VAL A 216 -8.16 2.47 -10.64
C VAL A 216 -7.02 3.04 -9.80
N PHE A 217 -5.92 2.29 -9.71
CA PHE A 217 -4.72 2.64 -8.97
C PHE A 217 -3.62 3.08 -9.93
N HIS A 218 -3.03 4.24 -9.68
CA HIS A 218 -1.89 4.72 -10.45
C HIS A 218 -0.63 3.95 -10.03
N ALA A 219 0.01 3.25 -10.97
CA ALA A 219 1.14 2.37 -10.76
C ALA A 219 2.44 3.15 -10.46
N THR A 220 2.49 3.82 -9.31
CA THR A 220 3.58 4.69 -8.86
C THR A 220 4.28 4.14 -7.60
N GLY A 221 4.30 2.81 -7.45
CA GLY A 221 4.80 2.07 -6.28
C GLY A 221 3.76 1.93 -5.18
N ASN A 222 3.27 3.08 -4.70
CA ASN A 222 2.22 3.11 -3.67
C ASN A 222 0.86 2.65 -4.20
N GLY A 223 0.53 2.88 -5.48
CA GLY A 223 -0.77 2.47 -6.02
C GLY A 223 -0.96 0.95 -6.04
N GLY A 224 0.02 0.19 -6.52
CA GLY A 224 -0.02 -1.27 -6.42
C GLY A 224 -0.06 -1.75 -4.97
N THR A 225 0.69 -1.10 -4.08
CA THR A 225 0.68 -1.39 -2.63
C THR A 225 -0.71 -1.17 -2.02
N SER A 226 -1.38 -0.05 -2.33
CA SER A 226 -2.74 0.24 -1.86
C SER A 226 -3.75 -0.77 -2.38
N MET A 227 -3.64 -1.15 -3.65
CA MET A 227 -4.50 -2.16 -4.26
C MET A 227 -4.36 -3.50 -3.54
N GLU A 228 -3.13 -3.97 -3.30
CA GLU A 228 -2.87 -5.23 -2.59
C GLU A 228 -3.41 -5.20 -1.16
N ARG A 229 -3.34 -4.06 -0.46
CA ARG A 229 -3.95 -3.93 0.87
C ARG A 229 -5.46 -4.12 0.87
N LEU A 230 -6.15 -3.62 -0.15
CA LEU A 230 -7.59 -3.83 -0.29
C LEU A 230 -7.93 -5.28 -0.66
N VAL A 231 -7.04 -5.97 -1.38
CA VAL A 231 -7.15 -7.42 -1.61
C VAL A 231 -6.97 -8.20 -0.31
N GLU A 232 -5.93 -7.89 0.50
CA GLU A 232 -5.69 -8.54 1.79
C GLU A 232 -6.89 -8.40 2.75
N ASN A 233 -7.60 -7.27 2.69
CA ASN A 233 -8.79 -7.01 3.48
C ASN A 233 -10.08 -7.65 2.91
N GLY A 234 -10.00 -8.33 1.77
CA GLY A 234 -11.16 -8.93 1.09
C GLY A 234 -12.13 -7.91 0.49
N GLU A 235 -11.68 -6.66 0.27
CA GLU A 235 -12.52 -5.60 -0.30
C GLU A 235 -12.60 -5.68 -1.82
N ILE A 236 -11.58 -6.25 -2.48
CA ILE A 236 -11.50 -6.44 -3.93
C ILE A 236 -11.79 -7.92 -4.26
N VAL A 237 -12.79 -8.17 -5.10
CA VAL A 237 -13.17 -9.54 -5.50
C VAL A 237 -12.37 -10.06 -6.69
N GLY A 238 -11.62 -9.18 -7.38
CA GLY A 238 -10.76 -9.55 -8.51
C GLY A 238 -9.90 -8.40 -8.99
N VAL A 239 -8.80 -8.75 -9.63
CA VAL A 239 -7.75 -7.79 -9.99
C VAL A 239 -7.44 -7.87 -11.48
N LEU A 240 -7.43 -6.71 -12.14
CA LEU A 240 -6.90 -6.50 -13.48
C LEU A 240 -5.59 -5.71 -13.36
N ASP A 241 -4.49 -6.42 -13.12
CA ASP A 241 -3.17 -5.84 -12.91
C ASP A 241 -2.46 -5.59 -14.25
N ILE A 242 -3.07 -4.71 -15.05
CA ILE A 242 -2.68 -4.48 -16.44
C ILE A 242 -1.33 -3.74 -16.53
N THR A 243 -1.00 -2.93 -15.54
CA THR A 243 0.17 -2.05 -15.56
C THR A 243 1.11 -2.34 -14.40
N LEU A 244 2.15 -3.12 -14.69
CA LEU A 244 3.13 -3.65 -13.73
C LEU A 244 4.46 -2.87 -13.70
N THR A 245 4.49 -1.64 -14.21
CA THR A 245 5.71 -0.79 -14.35
C THR A 245 6.50 -0.61 -13.04
N GLU A 246 5.83 -0.66 -11.88
CA GLU A 246 6.47 -0.56 -10.57
C GLU A 246 7.57 -1.61 -10.35
N ILE A 247 7.48 -2.76 -11.03
CA ILE A 247 8.48 -3.84 -10.97
C ILE A 247 9.74 -3.46 -11.77
N ALA A 248 9.60 -2.72 -12.87
CA ALA A 248 10.76 -2.18 -13.61
C ALA A 248 11.53 -1.19 -12.75
N ASP A 249 10.82 -0.31 -12.05
CA ASP A 249 11.41 0.60 -11.08
C ASP A 249 12.10 -0.15 -9.93
N LEU A 250 11.48 -1.19 -9.36
CA LEU A 250 12.09 -2.02 -8.32
C LEU A 250 13.43 -2.64 -8.78
N LEU A 251 13.44 -3.29 -9.95
CA LEU A 251 14.62 -4.04 -10.40
C LEU A 251 15.76 -3.14 -10.89
N PHE A 252 15.44 -1.95 -11.40
CA PHE A 252 16.41 -1.08 -12.07
C PHE A 252 16.60 0.27 -11.35
N GLY A 253 16.07 0.41 -10.14
CA GLY A 253 16.32 1.56 -9.25
C GLY A 253 15.59 2.83 -9.66
N GLY A 254 14.39 2.69 -10.22
CA GLY A 254 13.49 3.80 -10.48
C GLY A 254 12.84 4.36 -9.20
N VAL A 255 12.25 5.54 -9.31
CA VAL A 255 11.70 6.31 -8.16
C VAL A 255 10.28 5.90 -7.77
N LEU A 256 9.59 5.14 -8.62
CA LEU A 256 8.22 4.67 -8.44
C LEU A 256 8.15 3.16 -8.16
N ALA A 257 9.18 2.63 -7.50
CA ALA A 257 9.32 1.20 -7.21
C ALA A 257 8.25 0.69 -6.25
N CYS A 258 7.74 -0.52 -6.52
CA CYS A 258 6.98 -1.30 -5.53
C CYS A 258 7.94 -2.01 -4.55
N PRO A 259 7.46 -2.47 -3.38
CA PRO A 259 8.26 -3.36 -2.53
C PRO A 259 8.51 -4.72 -3.18
N GLU A 260 9.52 -5.46 -2.69
CA GLU A 260 9.83 -6.83 -3.15
C GLU A 260 8.65 -7.81 -2.94
N THR A 261 7.72 -7.47 -2.06
CA THR A 261 6.52 -8.25 -1.76
C THR A 261 5.42 -8.11 -2.81
N ARG A 262 5.59 -7.28 -3.85
CA ARG A 262 4.59 -7.13 -4.93
C ARG A 262 4.21 -8.49 -5.51
N LEU A 263 2.91 -8.71 -5.68
CA LEU A 263 2.21 -9.95 -6.06
C LEU A 263 2.14 -11.05 -5.00
N ASP A 264 2.79 -10.91 -3.83
CA ASP A 264 2.70 -11.93 -2.77
C ASP A 264 1.29 -12.01 -2.18
N CYS A 265 0.60 -10.87 -2.07
CA CYS A 265 -0.79 -10.82 -1.65
C CYS A 265 -1.69 -11.69 -2.56
N ILE A 266 -1.51 -11.58 -3.88
CA ILE A 266 -2.27 -12.37 -4.85
C ILE A 266 -2.02 -13.87 -4.64
N ALA A 267 -0.77 -14.23 -4.33
CA ALA A 267 -0.42 -15.61 -4.05
C ALA A 267 -1.04 -16.18 -2.78
N GLN A 268 -1.25 -15.32 -1.77
CA GLN A 268 -1.76 -15.71 -0.45
C GLN A 268 -3.30 -15.71 -0.38
N THR A 269 -3.97 -14.88 -1.16
CA THR A 269 -5.43 -14.64 -1.04
C THR A 269 -6.27 -15.40 -2.07
N GLU A 270 -5.65 -16.01 -3.08
CA GLU A 270 -6.33 -16.73 -4.17
C GLU A 270 -7.37 -15.89 -4.92
N VAL A 271 -7.25 -14.56 -4.85
CA VAL A 271 -8.11 -13.63 -5.58
C VAL A 271 -7.95 -13.86 -7.09
N PRO A 272 -9.03 -13.85 -7.90
CA PRO A 272 -8.93 -13.99 -9.34
C PRO A 272 -8.14 -12.83 -9.91
N TRP A 273 -7.12 -13.14 -10.70
CA TRP A 273 -6.15 -12.15 -11.14
C TRP A 273 -5.88 -12.29 -12.63
N VAL A 274 -5.97 -11.17 -13.35
CA VAL A 274 -5.56 -11.05 -14.75
C VAL A 274 -4.51 -9.95 -14.83
N GLY A 275 -3.29 -10.29 -15.25
CA GLY A 275 -2.21 -9.31 -15.39
C GLY A 275 -1.70 -9.16 -16.80
N SER A 276 -0.94 -8.09 -17.02
CA SER A 276 -0.30 -7.78 -18.29
C SER A 276 1.01 -7.01 -18.10
N THR A 277 1.61 -6.60 -19.21
CA THR A 277 2.95 -6.01 -19.29
C THR A 277 2.94 -4.48 -19.33
N GLY A 278 1.84 -3.84 -18.95
CA GLY A 278 1.65 -2.41 -19.12
C GLY A 278 2.78 -1.58 -18.54
N ALA A 279 3.34 -0.72 -19.40
CA ALA A 279 4.45 0.16 -19.09
C ALA A 279 5.72 -0.54 -18.53
N LEU A 280 5.92 -1.85 -18.79
CA LEU A 280 7.19 -2.53 -18.49
C LEU A 280 8.35 -2.10 -19.42
N ASP A 281 8.04 -1.34 -20.47
CA ASP A 281 9.01 -0.73 -21.37
C ASP A 281 9.72 0.50 -20.77
N MET A 282 9.40 0.90 -19.54
CA MET A 282 9.99 2.10 -18.91
C MET A 282 10.35 1.92 -17.44
N VAL A 283 11.38 2.66 -17.02
CA VAL A 283 11.77 2.91 -15.62
C VAL A 283 11.64 4.40 -15.36
N ASN A 284 11.06 4.78 -14.23
CA ASN A 284 10.77 6.17 -13.90
C ASN A 284 11.91 6.78 -13.08
N PHE A 285 12.39 7.94 -13.51
CA PHE A 285 13.32 8.76 -12.75
C PHE A 285 12.75 10.17 -12.54
N GLY A 286 13.41 10.94 -11.67
CA GLY A 286 13.09 12.33 -11.46
C GLY A 286 13.58 13.24 -12.59
N GLU A 287 14.03 14.43 -12.22
CA GLU A 287 14.71 15.34 -13.14
C GLU A 287 15.97 14.68 -13.77
N PRO A 288 16.39 15.07 -14.98
CA PRO A 288 17.54 14.44 -15.66
C PRO A 288 18.82 14.38 -14.83
N GLY A 289 19.07 15.36 -13.97
CA GLY A 289 20.23 15.39 -13.07
C GLY A 289 20.20 14.37 -11.94
N SER A 290 19.04 13.79 -11.63
CA SER A 290 18.87 12.74 -10.62
C SER A 290 19.18 11.33 -11.13
N ILE A 291 19.34 11.17 -12.45
CA ILE A 291 19.53 9.86 -13.08
C ILE A 291 20.93 9.32 -12.75
N PRO A 292 21.06 8.09 -12.23
CA PRO A 292 22.36 7.49 -11.95
C PRO A 292 23.28 7.44 -13.18
N GLU A 293 24.56 7.79 -13.02
CA GLU A 293 25.56 7.88 -14.11
C GLU A 293 25.66 6.60 -14.95
N ARG A 294 25.45 5.43 -14.32
CA ARG A 294 25.41 4.13 -15.01
C ARG A 294 24.36 4.04 -16.13
N TYR A 295 23.37 4.93 -16.14
CA TYR A 295 22.33 5.02 -17.15
C TYR A 295 22.53 6.16 -18.17
N ALA A 296 23.65 6.89 -18.13
CA ALA A 296 23.85 8.07 -18.98
C ALA A 296 23.71 7.83 -20.49
N GLN A 297 23.96 6.61 -20.97
CA GLN A 297 23.84 6.25 -22.39
C GLN A 297 22.50 5.56 -22.76
N ARG A 298 21.51 5.65 -21.88
CA ARG A 298 20.20 5.04 -22.09
C ARG A 298 19.30 5.96 -22.91
N GLN A 299 18.23 5.38 -23.45
CA GLN A 299 17.22 6.15 -24.17
C GLN A 299 16.21 6.72 -23.18
N PHE A 300 16.03 8.03 -23.24
CA PHE A 300 15.15 8.76 -22.34
C PHE A 300 14.02 9.48 -23.10
N VAL A 301 12.88 9.63 -22.44
CA VAL A 301 11.80 10.54 -22.83
C VAL A 301 11.50 11.43 -21.64
N GLU A 302 11.66 12.74 -21.81
CA GLU A 302 11.24 13.72 -20.81
C GLU A 302 9.71 13.80 -20.83
N HIS A 303 9.07 13.31 -19.76
CA HIS A 303 7.62 13.37 -19.64
C HIS A 303 7.17 14.75 -19.16
N ASN A 304 7.87 15.30 -18.17
CA ASN A 304 7.76 16.67 -17.70
C ASN A 304 9.04 17.08 -16.95
N ALA A 305 9.10 18.31 -16.44
CA ALA A 305 10.28 18.83 -15.74
C ALA A 305 10.73 18.02 -14.52
N GLN A 306 9.86 17.18 -13.95
CA GLN A 306 10.12 16.38 -12.75
C GLN A 306 10.20 14.88 -13.02
N VAL A 307 9.88 14.42 -14.24
CA VAL A 307 9.78 12.98 -14.56
C VAL A 307 10.44 12.68 -15.89
N THR A 308 11.46 11.82 -15.83
CA THR A 308 12.15 11.28 -17.01
C THR A 308 11.94 9.78 -17.09
N LEU A 309 11.48 9.30 -18.24
CA LEU A 309 11.26 7.89 -18.50
C LEU A 309 12.51 7.30 -19.18
N MET A 310 13.02 6.18 -18.69
CA MET A 310 14.13 5.44 -19.30
C MET A 310 13.62 4.16 -19.95
N ARG A 311 13.92 3.94 -21.24
CA ARG A 311 13.53 2.72 -21.96
C ARG A 311 14.24 1.50 -21.39
N THR A 312 13.50 0.47 -20.96
CA THR A 312 14.08 -0.84 -20.59
C THR A 312 14.67 -1.57 -21.81
N THR A 313 15.74 -2.32 -21.61
CA THR A 313 16.44 -3.11 -22.65
C THR A 313 15.89 -4.53 -22.78
N PRO A 314 16.25 -5.29 -23.84
CA PRO A 314 15.91 -6.71 -23.92
C PRO A 314 16.38 -7.55 -22.74
N GLU A 315 17.59 -7.32 -22.23
CA GLU A 315 18.11 -8.05 -21.06
C GLU A 315 17.27 -7.75 -19.82
N GLU A 316 16.96 -6.48 -19.56
CA GLU A 316 16.11 -6.06 -18.45
C GLU A 316 14.69 -6.63 -18.57
N ASN A 317 14.12 -6.69 -19.78
CA ASN A 317 12.82 -7.30 -20.04
C ASN A 317 12.83 -8.81 -19.80
N TYR A 318 13.91 -9.51 -20.15
CA TYR A 318 14.08 -10.92 -19.81
C TYR A 318 14.10 -11.13 -18.29
N GLN A 319 14.80 -10.27 -17.54
CA GLN A 319 14.79 -10.31 -16.08
C GLN A 319 13.41 -10.01 -15.49
N LEU A 320 12.67 -9.04 -16.06
CA LEU A 320 11.28 -8.74 -15.67
C LEU A 320 10.36 -9.95 -15.86
N GLY A 321 10.43 -10.58 -17.03
CA GLY A 321 9.66 -11.80 -17.32
C GLY A 321 9.95 -12.90 -16.29
N LYS A 322 11.22 -13.15 -15.97
CA LYS A 322 11.60 -14.14 -14.95
C LYS A 322 11.13 -13.77 -13.55
N TRP A 323 11.22 -12.50 -13.17
CA TRP A 323 10.81 -12.05 -11.84
C TRP A 323 9.30 -12.23 -11.65
N ILE A 324 8.50 -11.73 -12.60
CA ILE A 324 7.04 -11.86 -12.58
C ILE A 324 6.65 -13.34 -12.62
N GLY A 325 7.27 -14.13 -13.50
CA GLY A 325 6.97 -15.55 -13.63
C GLY A 325 7.22 -16.35 -12.35
N ARG A 326 8.26 -15.99 -11.58
CA ARG A 326 8.52 -16.60 -10.26
C ARG A 326 7.41 -16.26 -9.26
N LYS A 327 6.90 -15.02 -9.24
CA LYS A 327 5.77 -14.64 -8.38
C LYS A 327 4.49 -15.38 -8.78
N LEU A 328 4.19 -15.48 -10.08
CA LEU A 328 3.03 -16.22 -10.59
C LEU A 328 3.08 -17.72 -10.23
N ASN A 329 4.28 -18.30 -10.12
CA ASN A 329 4.42 -19.69 -9.68
C ASN A 329 4.01 -19.91 -8.22
N LEU A 330 4.02 -18.86 -7.39
CA LEU A 330 3.56 -18.89 -6.01
C LEU A 330 2.04 -18.70 -5.89
N CYS A 331 1.37 -18.26 -6.96
CA CYS A 331 -0.07 -18.06 -6.94
C CYS A 331 -0.84 -19.38 -6.90
N ASN A 332 -1.64 -19.55 -5.84
CA ASN A 332 -2.47 -20.73 -5.63
C ASN A 332 -3.88 -20.60 -6.25
N GLY A 333 -4.35 -19.36 -6.44
CA GLY A 333 -5.63 -19.05 -7.08
C GLY A 333 -5.57 -18.99 -8.61
N PRO A 334 -6.73 -18.73 -9.28
CA PRO A 334 -6.80 -18.62 -10.73
C PRO A 334 -6.15 -17.32 -11.21
N VAL A 335 -5.08 -17.47 -12.01
CA VAL A 335 -4.32 -16.37 -12.60
C VAL A 335 -4.17 -16.54 -14.12
N SER A 336 -4.37 -15.44 -14.85
CA SER A 336 -4.08 -15.34 -16.28
C SER A 336 -3.11 -14.19 -16.54
N PHE A 337 -2.04 -14.44 -17.29
CA PHE A 337 -1.10 -13.41 -17.71
C PHE A 337 -1.17 -13.23 -19.23
N ILE A 338 -1.52 -12.02 -19.68
CA ILE A 338 -1.67 -11.71 -21.10
C ILE A 338 -0.45 -10.90 -21.58
N ILE A 339 0.18 -11.35 -22.65
CA ILE A 339 1.31 -10.66 -23.31
C ILE A 339 0.80 -9.97 -24.59
N PRO A 340 0.69 -8.63 -24.60
CA PRO A 340 0.36 -7.84 -25.78
C PRO A 340 1.59 -7.69 -26.71
N GLU A 341 1.71 -8.60 -27.68
CA GLU A 341 2.74 -8.58 -28.73
C GLU A 341 2.57 -7.45 -29.74
N GLY A 342 1.59 -6.56 -29.56
CA GLY A 342 1.48 -5.31 -30.31
C GLY A 342 2.21 -4.12 -29.65
N GLY A 343 2.52 -4.18 -28.35
CA GLY A 343 3.17 -3.09 -27.61
C GLY A 343 2.71 -2.98 -26.15
N PHE A 344 3.62 -2.60 -25.25
CA PHE A 344 3.40 -2.56 -23.80
C PHE A 344 2.91 -1.20 -23.30
N SER A 345 3.00 -0.15 -24.11
CA SER A 345 2.60 1.21 -23.73
C SER A 345 2.35 2.07 -24.97
N ALA A 346 1.72 3.24 -24.79
CA ALA A 346 1.61 4.23 -25.87
C ALA A 346 2.96 4.69 -26.46
N LEU A 347 4.09 4.50 -25.76
CA LEU A 347 5.43 4.79 -26.26
C LEU A 347 6.09 3.60 -26.97
N ASP A 348 5.56 2.39 -26.81
CA ASP A 348 6.05 1.15 -27.43
C ASP A 348 5.12 0.72 -28.57
N ALA A 349 5.02 1.57 -29.58
CA ALA A 349 4.25 1.34 -30.80
C ALA A 349 5.04 1.82 -32.03
N PRO A 350 4.77 1.31 -33.25
CA PRO A 350 5.51 1.73 -34.44
C PRO A 350 5.60 3.27 -34.59
N GLY A 351 6.82 3.78 -34.72
CA GLY A 351 7.11 5.22 -34.82
C GLY A 351 7.19 5.98 -33.48
N GLN A 352 6.97 5.31 -32.35
CA GLN A 352 7.11 5.88 -31.00
C GLN A 352 8.51 5.62 -30.44
N PRO A 353 8.99 6.45 -29.50
CA PRO A 353 10.37 6.39 -29.03
C PRO A 353 10.74 5.04 -28.41
N PHE A 354 9.85 4.39 -27.64
CA PHE A 354 10.16 3.16 -26.93
C PHE A 354 9.83 1.88 -27.70
N PHE A 355 9.56 2.00 -29.01
CA PHE A 355 9.26 0.84 -29.85
C PHE A 355 10.44 -0.13 -29.94
N ASP A 356 10.31 -1.28 -29.28
CA ASP A 356 11.33 -2.34 -29.34
C ASP A 356 10.69 -3.74 -29.29
N PRO A 357 10.43 -4.35 -30.46
CA PRO A 357 9.94 -5.71 -30.54
C PRO A 357 10.87 -6.76 -29.90
N LYS A 358 12.20 -6.53 -29.91
CA LYS A 358 13.16 -7.48 -29.30
C LYS A 358 13.03 -7.49 -27.79
N ALA A 359 12.80 -6.32 -27.18
CA ALA A 359 12.56 -6.23 -25.75
C ALA A 359 11.30 -6.99 -25.34
N ARG A 360 10.22 -6.87 -26.12
CA ARG A 360 8.97 -7.61 -25.88
C ARG A 360 9.13 -9.12 -26.05
N GLN A 361 9.87 -9.55 -27.06
CA GLN A 361 10.21 -10.95 -27.24
C GLN A 361 11.01 -11.49 -26.05
N ALA A 362 12.04 -10.75 -25.61
CA ALA A 362 12.86 -11.14 -24.47
C ALA A 362 12.05 -11.24 -23.17
N PHE A 363 11.06 -10.36 -22.96
CA PHE A 363 10.10 -10.49 -21.85
C PHE A 363 9.35 -11.81 -21.90
N ALA A 364 8.76 -12.14 -23.06
CA ALA A 364 8.00 -13.37 -23.24
C ALA A 364 8.87 -14.62 -22.98
N GLU A 365 10.09 -14.65 -23.55
CA GLU A 365 11.07 -15.72 -23.31
C GLU A 365 11.43 -15.85 -21.83
N GLY A 366 11.66 -14.73 -21.14
CA GLY A 366 11.95 -14.71 -19.71
C GLY A 366 10.81 -15.30 -18.88
N LEU A 367 9.58 -14.87 -19.14
CA LEU A 367 8.39 -15.35 -18.45
C LEU A 367 8.15 -16.86 -18.69
N GLU A 368 8.16 -17.28 -19.95
CA GLU A 368 7.92 -18.67 -20.33
C GLU A 368 9.02 -19.63 -19.87
N SER A 369 10.25 -19.14 -19.67
CA SER A 369 11.35 -19.97 -19.17
C SER A 369 11.17 -20.43 -17.71
N VAL A 370 10.28 -19.77 -16.95
CA VAL A 370 10.10 -20.06 -15.51
C VAL A 370 8.68 -20.46 -15.14
N VAL A 371 7.65 -19.95 -15.83
CA VAL A 371 6.26 -20.20 -15.45
C VAL A 371 5.85 -21.64 -15.76
N LEU A 372 5.32 -22.32 -14.76
CA LEU A 372 4.72 -23.63 -14.92
C LEU A 372 3.23 -23.48 -15.20
N GLN A 373 2.80 -23.54 -16.46
CA GLN A 373 1.38 -23.39 -16.80
C GLN A 373 0.53 -24.53 -16.24
N THR A 374 -0.65 -24.21 -15.71
CA THR A 374 -1.65 -25.15 -15.18
C THR A 374 -3.05 -24.75 -15.65
N SER A 375 -4.09 -25.49 -15.28
CA SER A 375 -5.48 -25.06 -15.53
C SER A 375 -5.83 -23.73 -14.85
N GLN A 376 -5.18 -23.42 -13.72
CA GLN A 376 -5.38 -22.21 -12.93
C GLN A 376 -4.32 -21.13 -13.22
N ARG A 377 -3.29 -21.41 -14.03
CA ARG A 377 -2.21 -20.47 -14.33
C ARG A 377 -1.88 -20.51 -15.81
N ARG A 378 -2.32 -19.50 -16.55
CA ARG A 378 -2.22 -19.47 -18.01
C ARG A 378 -1.39 -18.29 -18.48
N ILE A 379 -0.54 -18.51 -19.47
CA ILE A 379 0.10 -17.44 -20.25
C ILE A 379 -0.59 -17.38 -21.60
N ILE A 380 -1.04 -16.18 -21.96
CA ILE A 380 -1.79 -15.93 -23.19
C ILE A 380 -1.05 -14.88 -23.99
N LYS A 381 -0.75 -15.16 -25.25
CA LYS A 381 -0.16 -14.18 -26.17
C LYS A 381 -1.23 -13.65 -27.09
N THR A 382 -1.15 -12.37 -27.40
CA THR A 382 -2.05 -11.72 -28.35
C THR A 382 -1.28 -10.76 -29.25
N PRO A 383 -1.57 -10.68 -30.56
CA PRO A 383 -0.90 -9.75 -31.47
C PRO A 383 -1.28 -8.29 -31.20
N HIS A 384 -2.25 -8.04 -30.33
CA HIS A 384 -2.79 -6.72 -30.09
C HIS A 384 -1.89 -5.88 -29.18
N HIS A 385 -1.94 -4.56 -29.39
CA HIS A 385 -1.31 -3.57 -28.51
C HIS A 385 -2.11 -3.44 -27.21
N ILE A 386 -1.48 -3.14 -26.08
CA ILE A 386 -2.16 -3.07 -24.77
C ILE A 386 -3.35 -2.10 -24.73
N ASN A 387 -3.28 -1.02 -25.51
CA ASN A 387 -4.33 -0.01 -25.64
C ASN A 387 -5.41 -0.34 -26.70
N ALA A 388 -5.31 -1.48 -27.38
CA ALA A 388 -6.25 -1.87 -28.44
C ALA A 388 -7.59 -2.39 -27.86
N PRO A 389 -8.73 -2.13 -28.51
CA PRO A 389 -10.04 -2.63 -28.07
C PRO A 389 -10.15 -4.15 -27.95
N GLU A 390 -9.40 -4.88 -28.78
CA GLU A 390 -9.31 -6.33 -28.79
C GLU A 390 -8.55 -6.85 -27.57
N PHE A 391 -7.50 -6.15 -27.14
CA PHE A 391 -6.81 -6.47 -25.89
C PHE A 391 -7.76 -6.30 -24.70
N ALA A 392 -8.50 -5.19 -24.64
CA ALA A 392 -9.50 -4.97 -23.59
C ALA A 392 -10.63 -6.01 -23.62
N ALA A 393 -11.00 -6.53 -24.79
CA ALA A 393 -11.98 -7.61 -24.91
C ALA A 393 -11.44 -8.92 -24.31
N LEU A 394 -10.19 -9.28 -24.65
CA LEU A 394 -9.53 -10.47 -24.14
C LEU A 394 -9.36 -10.42 -22.61
N VAL A 395 -8.97 -9.27 -22.05
CA VAL A 395 -8.88 -9.10 -20.59
C VAL A 395 -10.21 -9.40 -19.90
N ILE A 396 -11.34 -8.97 -20.45
CA ILE A 396 -12.68 -9.21 -19.88
C ILE A 396 -13.08 -10.69 -20.02
N GLU A 397 -12.78 -11.31 -21.15
CA GLU A 397 -12.98 -12.75 -21.33
C GLU A 397 -12.21 -13.54 -20.27
N GLU A 398 -10.94 -13.21 -20.09
CA GLU A 398 -10.07 -13.83 -19.09
C GLU A 398 -10.53 -13.58 -17.66
N LEU A 399 -11.00 -12.37 -17.36
CA LEU A 399 -11.61 -12.04 -16.07
C LEU A 399 -12.79 -12.97 -15.78
N ASN A 400 -13.70 -13.13 -16.75
CA ASN A 400 -14.87 -14.00 -16.57
C ASN A 400 -14.45 -15.46 -16.32
N ILE A 401 -13.40 -15.94 -17.00
CA ILE A 401 -12.88 -17.29 -16.79
C ILE A 401 -12.30 -17.46 -15.38
N VAL A 402 -11.43 -16.55 -14.93
CA VAL A 402 -10.81 -16.68 -13.60
C VAL A 402 -11.84 -16.51 -12.46
N MET A 403 -12.85 -15.66 -12.67
CA MET A 403 -13.96 -15.47 -11.71
C MET A 403 -14.85 -16.71 -11.57
N GLN A 404 -15.13 -17.43 -12.65
CA GLN A 404 -15.95 -18.65 -12.61
C GLN A 404 -15.29 -19.78 -11.79
N HIS A 405 -13.96 -19.83 -11.75
CA HIS A 405 -13.23 -20.84 -10.97
C HIS A 405 -13.38 -20.64 -9.46
N GLN A 406 -13.66 -19.43 -8.98
CA GLN A 406 -13.99 -19.18 -7.57
C GLN A 406 -15.40 -19.65 -7.19
N GLY A 407 -16.38 -19.56 -8.10
CA GLY A 407 -17.77 -19.93 -7.84
C GLY A 407 -18.02 -21.42 -7.54
N ASN A 408 -17.02 -22.28 -7.77
CA ASN A 408 -17.05 -23.70 -7.43
C ASN A 408 -16.44 -24.05 -6.07
N CYS A 409 -15.99 -23.04 -5.30
CA CYS A 409 -15.54 -23.22 -3.92
C CYS A 409 -16.61 -22.65 -2.97
N PRO A 410 -17.12 -23.42 -1.98
CA PRO A 410 -18.09 -22.89 -1.05
C PRO A 410 -17.47 -21.71 -0.27
N PRO A 411 -18.23 -20.65 0.02
CA PRO A 411 -17.71 -19.54 0.81
C PRO A 411 -17.19 -20.07 2.16
N PRO A 412 -16.06 -19.56 2.68
CA PRO A 412 -15.65 -19.85 4.04
C PRO A 412 -16.77 -19.40 4.97
N GLY A 413 -17.23 -20.33 5.80
CA GLY A 413 -18.46 -20.21 6.57
C GLY A 413 -18.60 -18.85 7.24
N LEU A 414 -19.70 -18.16 6.93
CA LEU A 414 -20.31 -17.25 7.89
C LEU A 414 -20.59 -18.10 9.12
N GLY A 415 -19.74 -17.97 10.13
CA GLY A 415 -19.93 -18.62 11.42
C GLY A 415 -21.31 -18.23 11.95
N GLU A 416 -22.21 -19.21 12.01
CA GLU A 416 -23.28 -19.17 12.99
C GLU A 416 -22.61 -19.21 14.37
N HIS A 417 -22.59 -18.07 15.06
CA HIS A 417 -22.95 -17.88 16.48
C HIS A 417 -22.46 -16.54 17.03
#